data_AF-A0A3C2CU45-F1
#
_entry.id   AF-A0A3C2CU45-F1
#
_cell.length_a   1.000
_cell.length_b   1.000
_cell.length_c   1.000
_cell.angle_alpha   90.00
_cell.angle_beta   90.00
_cell.angle_gamma   90.00
#
_symmetry.space_group_name_H-M   'P 1'
#
loop_
_entity.id
_entity.type
_entity.pdbx_description
1 polymer ?
#
loop_
_entity_poly.entity_id
_entity_poly.type
_entity_poly.pdbx_seq_one_letter_code
_entity_poly.pdbx_strand_id
1 'polypeptide(L)'
;EQLNHATNAKRQNGSTMKPLLVYAPAMELGKLHPGSVLPDVEVHLDASNRNKAWPNNYDMRYSGLTTARHALTKSYNVPAVLAYKNILGQKPANFLDKMGFSNLWKVDYTNLSTAIGSLEGGVTVEENTNAFGTFANDGKFIDAYLIEKIVDKKGNVIFQHKSEPVDVFSPQTAYLTIDMMRDVINRGTATAVNGRLKFDSDWAGKTGTGHEYYDSWFVATNPNVSFGVWLGYDHNKKLERTYKNLSYGVRTQYIWADLLNDAYSVAPELVDPPERFKMPGGIVKRSYCAVSGLLPSNACSKAGLVQSDYFIAKYAPTKVDDSLVESKFVYVGDKRYLALDSTPAEFAETGVLLNPEYMESIIGHKIRNPQQLIPKKDAWNKILVADDKLSENGKTPAALGIKLSGKTITWGKHPENDIVGYRIYNNKKKVGSIKSGADLVFNAGDGSFYVTAVDIAGKESAPSNIIEIGKPEPEKPPADPKPKDPPPTDPKPKDPPKPPPPPGDGDGNGDGNGNGN
;
A
#
# COMPACT_ATOMS: atom_id res chain seq x y z
N GLU A 1 -5.89 -31.50 36.86
CA GLU A 1 -5.18 -32.05 35.68
C GLU A 1 -4.15 -31.04 35.19
N GLN A 2 -3.07 -31.50 34.56
CA GLN A 2 -2.12 -30.63 33.86
C GLN A 2 -2.72 -30.19 32.52
N LEU A 3 -2.44 -28.96 32.08
CA LEU A 3 -2.95 -28.44 30.81
C LEU A 3 -2.25 -29.14 29.63
N ASN A 4 -3.03 -29.67 28.67
CA ASN A 4 -2.50 -30.17 27.40
C ASN A 4 -2.51 -29.06 26.34
N HIS A 5 -1.32 -28.63 25.90
CA HIS A 5 -1.19 -27.54 24.92
C HIS A 5 -1.59 -27.90 23.50
N ALA A 6 -1.60 -29.19 23.15
CA ALA A 6 -1.95 -29.61 21.80
C ALA A 6 -3.48 -29.53 21.56
N THR A 7 -4.26 -30.02 22.53
CA THR A 7 -5.70 -30.28 22.38
C THR A 7 -6.60 -29.39 23.24
N ASN A 8 -6.06 -28.68 24.25
CA ASN A 8 -6.88 -27.92 25.20
C ASN A 8 -6.50 -26.43 25.31
N ALA A 9 -5.23 -26.08 25.10
CA ALA A 9 -4.81 -24.68 25.18
C ALA A 9 -5.27 -23.90 23.94
N LYS A 10 -6.18 -22.95 24.15
CA LYS A 10 -6.71 -22.09 23.10
C LYS A 10 -5.92 -20.79 23.02
N ARG A 11 -5.44 -20.46 21.82
CA ARG A 11 -4.54 -19.33 21.56
C ARG A 11 -4.89 -18.65 20.24
N GLN A 12 -4.50 -17.39 20.08
CA GLN A 12 -4.62 -16.72 18.79
C GLN A 12 -3.61 -17.33 17.81
N ASN A 13 -4.08 -17.78 16.65
CA ASN A 13 -3.21 -18.43 15.64
C ASN A 13 -2.50 -17.43 14.71
N GLY A 14 -2.85 -16.15 14.81
CA GLY A 14 -2.18 -15.09 14.07
C GLY A 14 -2.24 -15.30 12.55
N SER A 15 -1.13 -15.05 11.87
CA SER A 15 -1.04 -15.15 10.41
C SER A 15 -1.23 -16.57 9.81
N THR A 16 -1.33 -17.66 10.59
CA THR A 16 -1.77 -18.95 10.03
C THR A 16 -3.24 -18.92 9.60
N MET A 17 -4.01 -17.93 10.08
CA MET A 17 -5.39 -17.69 9.66
C MET A 17 -5.52 -17.20 8.21
N LYS A 18 -4.49 -16.54 7.67
CA LYS A 18 -4.54 -15.93 6.34
C LYS A 18 -4.89 -16.91 5.20
N PRO A 19 -4.24 -18.08 5.06
CA PRO A 19 -4.66 -19.06 4.06
C PRO A 19 -6.07 -19.59 4.31
N LEU A 20 -6.46 -19.78 5.58
CA LEU A 20 -7.72 -20.44 5.98
C LEU A 20 -8.96 -19.54 5.80
N LEU A 21 -8.86 -18.25 6.13
CA LEU A 21 -9.99 -17.32 6.16
C LEU A 21 -9.97 -16.28 5.02
N VAL A 22 -8.79 -16.01 4.45
CA VAL A 22 -8.62 -14.92 3.48
C VAL A 22 -8.37 -15.45 2.09
N TYR A 23 -7.18 -16.02 1.87
CA TYR A 23 -6.71 -16.29 0.50
C TYR A 23 -7.43 -17.47 -0.14
N ALA A 24 -7.57 -18.62 0.55
CA ALA A 24 -8.30 -19.76 -0.01
C ALA A 24 -9.79 -19.44 -0.19
N PRO A 25 -10.52 -18.87 0.80
CA PRO A 25 -11.90 -18.45 0.59
C PRO A 25 -12.06 -17.43 -0.55
N ALA A 26 -11.18 -16.44 -0.67
CA ALA A 26 -11.26 -15.48 -1.77
C ALA A 26 -11.04 -16.12 -3.15
N MET A 27 -10.15 -17.11 -3.26
CA MET A 27 -9.95 -17.88 -4.49
C MET A 27 -11.15 -18.77 -4.82
N GLU A 28 -11.73 -19.43 -3.81
CA GLU A 28 -12.93 -20.26 -3.98
C GLU A 28 -14.12 -19.43 -4.47
N LEU A 29 -14.26 -18.21 -3.95
CA LEU A 29 -15.30 -17.26 -4.35
C LEU A 29 -15.00 -16.55 -5.69
N GLY A 30 -13.87 -16.85 -6.35
CA GLY A 30 -13.45 -16.21 -7.59
C GLY A 30 -13.13 -14.72 -7.45
N LYS A 31 -12.81 -14.26 -6.24
CA LYS A 31 -12.48 -12.86 -5.91
C LYS A 31 -10.99 -12.58 -5.96
N LEU A 32 -10.16 -13.61 -5.80
CA LEU A 32 -8.71 -13.54 -5.95
C LEU A 32 -8.18 -14.76 -6.71
N HIS A 33 -6.95 -14.61 -7.18
CA HIS A 33 -6.06 -15.66 -7.66
C HIS A 33 -4.64 -15.32 -7.18
N PRO A 34 -3.65 -16.23 -7.27
CA PRO A 34 -2.29 -15.98 -6.76
C PRO A 34 -1.66 -14.67 -7.28
N GLY A 35 -1.86 -14.34 -8.55
CA GLY A 35 -1.39 -13.11 -9.19
C GLY A 35 -2.25 -11.86 -8.95
N SER A 36 -3.37 -11.93 -8.23
CA SER A 36 -4.25 -10.77 -8.01
C SER A 36 -3.49 -9.68 -7.27
N VAL A 37 -3.65 -8.44 -7.72
CA VAL A 37 -2.93 -7.31 -7.14
C VAL A 37 -3.74 -6.71 -5.99
N LEU A 38 -3.07 -6.55 -4.86
CA LEU A 38 -3.61 -6.02 -3.62
C LEU A 38 -2.75 -4.83 -3.16
N PRO A 39 -3.36 -3.77 -2.61
CA PRO A 39 -2.63 -2.65 -2.06
C PRO A 39 -2.06 -2.99 -0.66
N ASP A 40 -0.77 -2.73 -0.49
CA ASP A 40 -0.08 -2.71 0.80
C ASP A 40 0.36 -1.28 1.12
N VAL A 41 -0.60 -0.46 1.55
CA VAL A 41 -0.45 0.98 1.82
C VAL A 41 -1.10 1.34 3.16
N GLU A 42 -0.84 2.55 3.66
CA GLU A 42 -1.46 3.01 4.90
C GLU A 42 -2.98 3.15 4.73
N VAL A 43 -3.74 2.48 5.60
CA VAL A 43 -5.21 2.51 5.63
C VAL A 43 -5.73 2.71 7.05
N HIS A 44 -6.97 3.17 7.18
CA HIS A 44 -7.61 3.51 8.45
C HIS A 44 -8.90 2.71 8.64
N LEU A 45 -8.76 1.40 8.83
CA LEU A 45 -9.90 0.48 8.88
C LEU A 45 -10.47 0.29 10.30
N ASP A 46 -9.78 0.76 11.34
CA ASP A 46 -10.25 0.70 12.72
C ASP A 46 -11.51 1.56 12.90
N ALA A 47 -12.61 0.91 13.25
CA ALA A 47 -13.90 1.59 13.47
C ALA A 47 -13.93 2.40 14.78
N SER A 48 -13.11 2.02 15.76
CA SER A 48 -13.01 2.71 17.05
C SER A 48 -12.14 3.97 16.98
N ASN A 49 -11.17 4.01 16.04
CA ASN A 49 -10.32 5.16 15.84
C ASN A 49 -9.90 5.33 14.37
N ARG A 50 -10.69 6.12 13.63
CA ARG A 50 -10.43 6.44 12.20
C ARG A 50 -9.19 7.31 11.96
N ASN A 51 -8.57 7.83 13.01
CA ASN A 51 -7.33 8.63 12.90
C ASN A 51 -6.07 7.78 13.08
N LYS A 52 -6.20 6.50 13.46
CA LYS A 52 -5.08 5.59 13.65
C LYS A 52 -4.95 4.66 12.43
N ALA A 53 -3.75 4.61 11.85
CA ALA A 53 -3.45 3.67 10.79
C ALA A 53 -3.58 2.22 11.31
N TRP A 54 -4.44 1.43 10.66
CA TRP A 54 -4.64 0.02 10.96
C TRP A 54 -5.28 -0.70 9.76
N PRO A 55 -4.83 -1.94 9.44
CA PRO A 55 -3.74 -2.68 10.11
C PRO A 55 -2.35 -2.17 9.73
N ASN A 56 -1.33 -2.58 10.50
CA ASN A 56 0.07 -2.36 10.16
C ASN A 56 0.75 -3.70 9.85
N ASN A 57 1.75 -3.68 8.95
CA ASN A 57 2.65 -4.81 8.76
C ASN A 57 3.59 -4.97 9.96
N TYR A 58 4.16 -6.17 10.10
CA TYR A 58 5.08 -6.51 11.19
C TYR A 58 6.27 -5.54 11.30
N ASP A 59 6.81 -5.11 10.16
CA ASP A 59 7.95 -4.18 10.07
C ASP A 59 7.54 -2.70 10.02
N MET A 60 6.23 -2.41 10.14
CA MET A 60 5.63 -1.07 10.05
C MET A 60 5.90 -0.37 8.71
N ARG A 61 6.24 -1.12 7.67
CA ARG A 61 6.48 -0.60 6.32
C ARG A 61 5.41 -1.09 5.36
N TYR A 62 5.29 -0.37 4.26
CA TYR A 62 4.31 -0.62 3.20
C TYR A 62 5.07 -0.87 1.90
N SER A 63 4.68 -1.90 1.16
CA SER A 63 5.35 -2.34 -0.08
C SER A 63 4.71 -1.79 -1.36
N GLY A 64 3.57 -1.11 -1.27
CA GLY A 64 2.78 -0.65 -2.41
C GLY A 64 1.94 -1.76 -3.00
N LEU A 65 1.71 -1.74 -4.31
CA LEU A 65 0.98 -2.81 -4.98
C LEU A 65 1.78 -4.13 -4.94
N THR A 66 1.12 -5.19 -4.49
CA THR A 66 1.73 -6.52 -4.32
C THR A 66 0.75 -7.62 -4.75
N THR A 67 1.25 -8.77 -5.18
CA THR A 67 0.37 -9.89 -5.53
C THR A 67 -0.12 -10.62 -4.28
N ALA A 68 -1.27 -11.29 -4.35
CA ALA A 68 -1.77 -12.15 -3.27
C ALA A 68 -0.72 -13.21 -2.87
N ARG A 69 -0.02 -13.81 -3.85
CA ARG A 69 1.10 -14.74 -3.64
C ARG A 69 2.21 -14.09 -2.82
N HIS A 70 2.66 -12.90 -3.21
CA HIS A 70 3.76 -12.22 -2.51
C HIS A 70 3.33 -11.75 -1.11
N ALA A 71 2.10 -11.25 -0.97
CA ALA A 71 1.53 -10.86 0.31
C ALA A 71 1.43 -12.03 1.29
N LEU A 72 1.03 -13.23 0.83
CA LEU A 72 1.05 -14.44 1.66
C LEU A 72 2.49 -14.88 1.98
N THR A 73 3.37 -14.87 0.98
CA THR A 73 4.81 -15.21 1.12
C THR A 73 5.50 -14.39 2.21
N LYS A 74 5.28 -13.07 2.20
CA LYS A 74 5.87 -12.13 3.18
C LYS A 74 4.97 -11.90 4.40
N SER A 75 3.79 -12.51 4.41
CA SER A 75 2.81 -12.42 5.48
C SER A 75 2.38 -10.98 5.80
N TYR A 76 2.14 -10.16 4.78
CA TYR A 76 1.64 -8.79 4.96
C TYR A 76 0.22 -8.79 5.54
N ASN A 77 -0.06 -7.84 6.43
CA ASN A 77 -1.33 -7.72 7.14
C ASN A 77 -2.32 -6.87 6.34
N VAL A 78 -1.87 -5.76 5.75
CA VAL A 78 -2.76 -4.85 5.01
C VAL A 78 -3.46 -5.53 3.85
N PRO A 79 -2.75 -6.23 2.93
CA PRO A 79 -3.42 -6.90 1.82
C PRO A 79 -4.40 -7.98 2.28
N ALA A 80 -4.06 -8.71 3.36
CA ALA A 80 -4.91 -9.76 3.90
C ALA A 80 -6.21 -9.21 4.48
N VAL A 81 -6.15 -8.12 5.25
CA VAL A 81 -7.34 -7.49 5.85
C VAL A 81 -8.22 -6.85 4.76
N LEU A 82 -7.63 -6.20 3.76
CA LEU A 82 -8.39 -5.63 2.65
C LEU A 82 -9.06 -6.72 1.79
N ALA A 83 -8.34 -7.80 1.48
CA ALA A 83 -8.91 -8.96 0.80
C ALA A 83 -10.08 -9.57 1.59
N TYR A 84 -9.92 -9.74 2.91
CA TYR A 84 -10.97 -10.24 3.78
C TYR A 84 -12.20 -9.32 3.80
N LYS A 85 -11.98 -8.00 3.95
CA LYS A 85 -13.05 -6.99 3.91
C LYS A 85 -13.86 -7.10 2.62
N ASN A 86 -13.20 -7.31 1.48
CA ASN A 86 -13.87 -7.41 0.18
C ASN A 86 -14.75 -8.64 0.04
N ILE A 87 -14.44 -9.72 0.76
CA ILE A 87 -15.24 -10.95 0.74
C ILE A 87 -16.19 -11.10 1.93
N LEU A 88 -16.16 -10.19 2.90
CA LEU A 88 -16.89 -10.31 4.17
C LEU A 88 -18.40 -10.52 3.98
N GLY A 89 -18.99 -9.87 2.96
CA GLY A 89 -20.40 -10.03 2.60
C GLY A 89 -20.79 -11.43 2.13
N GLN A 90 -19.81 -12.29 1.78
CA GLN A 90 -20.00 -13.69 1.41
C GLN A 90 -19.83 -14.67 2.58
N LYS A 91 -19.73 -14.15 3.82
CA LYS A 91 -19.59 -14.94 5.06
C LYS A 91 -18.39 -15.92 5.03
N PRO A 92 -17.16 -15.43 4.78
CA PRO A 92 -15.96 -16.27 4.69
C PRO A 92 -15.64 -17.05 5.97
N ALA A 93 -16.09 -16.59 7.15
CA ALA A 93 -15.91 -17.32 8.39
C ALA A 93 -16.62 -18.70 8.41
N ASN A 94 -17.63 -18.92 7.56
CA ASN A 94 -18.28 -20.23 7.42
C ASN A 94 -17.32 -21.32 6.90
N PHE A 95 -16.22 -20.94 6.23
CA PHE A 95 -15.17 -21.91 5.86
C PHE A 95 -14.43 -22.43 7.09
N LEU A 96 -14.28 -21.63 8.15
CA LEU A 96 -13.69 -22.06 9.41
C LEU A 96 -14.59 -23.06 10.15
N ASP A 97 -15.92 -22.83 10.15
CA ASP A 97 -16.89 -23.79 10.72
C ASP A 97 -16.75 -25.16 10.03
N LYS A 98 -16.64 -25.18 8.70
CA LYS A 98 -16.43 -26.40 7.92
C LYS A 98 -15.10 -27.10 8.20
N MET A 99 -14.09 -26.35 8.66
CA MET A 99 -12.77 -26.86 9.04
C MET A 99 -12.67 -27.18 10.54
N GLY A 100 -13.81 -27.28 11.25
CA GLY A 100 -13.87 -27.77 12.62
C GLY A 100 -13.45 -26.76 13.70
N PHE A 101 -13.38 -25.46 13.40
CA PHE A 101 -13.11 -24.45 14.42
C PHE A 101 -14.26 -24.41 15.43
N SER A 102 -14.01 -24.82 16.68
CA SER A 102 -15.07 -25.04 17.67
C SER A 102 -15.35 -23.85 18.59
N ASN A 103 -14.50 -22.82 18.59
CA ASN A 103 -14.55 -21.71 19.54
C ASN A 103 -14.65 -20.32 18.89
N LEU A 104 -15.42 -20.20 17.81
CA LEU A 104 -15.69 -18.92 17.15
C LEU A 104 -16.83 -18.17 17.84
N TRP A 105 -16.60 -16.90 18.16
CA TRP A 105 -17.60 -16.04 18.77
C TRP A 105 -18.26 -15.17 17.71
N LYS A 106 -19.45 -14.62 18.00
CA LYS A 106 -20.20 -13.78 17.04
C LYS A 106 -19.35 -12.65 16.42
N VAL A 107 -18.43 -12.09 17.20
CA VAL A 107 -17.51 -11.03 16.75
C VAL A 107 -16.50 -11.54 15.71
N ASP A 108 -16.04 -12.79 15.81
CA ASP A 108 -15.03 -13.37 14.93
C ASP A 108 -15.52 -13.46 13.47
N TYR A 109 -16.83 -13.64 13.27
CA TYR A 109 -17.44 -13.71 11.93
C TYR A 109 -17.42 -12.39 11.16
N THR A 110 -17.27 -11.25 11.84
CA THR A 110 -17.40 -9.93 11.20
C THR A 110 -16.21 -9.00 11.45
N ASN A 111 -15.40 -9.26 12.47
CA ASN A 111 -14.25 -8.44 12.79
C ASN A 111 -13.13 -8.61 11.74
N LEU A 112 -12.61 -7.49 11.25
CA LEU A 112 -11.53 -7.48 10.27
C LEU A 112 -10.21 -8.03 10.84
N SER A 113 -10.00 -7.97 12.15
CA SER A 113 -8.80 -8.54 12.80
C SER A 113 -8.77 -10.07 12.76
N THR A 114 -9.92 -10.73 12.58
CA THR A 114 -10.00 -12.18 12.38
C THR A 114 -9.14 -12.61 11.20
N ALA A 115 -9.05 -11.80 10.13
CA ALA A 115 -8.21 -12.07 8.95
C ALA A 115 -6.72 -12.29 9.27
N ILE A 116 -6.26 -11.79 10.41
CA ILE A 116 -4.89 -11.92 10.91
C ILE A 116 -4.80 -12.72 12.21
N GLY A 117 -5.84 -13.50 12.53
CA GLY A 117 -5.86 -14.49 13.61
C GLY A 117 -6.15 -13.94 15.00
N SER A 118 -6.64 -12.70 15.11
CA SER A 118 -7.16 -12.14 16.36
C SER A 118 -8.57 -12.65 16.63
N LEU A 119 -8.65 -13.89 17.09
CA LEU A 119 -9.89 -14.54 17.55
C LEU A 119 -10.13 -14.23 19.03
N GLU A 120 -11.40 -14.06 19.40
CA GLU A 120 -11.83 -13.92 20.80
C GLU A 120 -11.63 -15.25 21.55
N GLY A 121 -12.08 -16.36 20.96
CA GLY A 121 -11.98 -17.68 21.58
C GLY A 121 -10.63 -18.37 21.40
N GLY A 122 -9.84 -18.00 20.38
CA GLY A 122 -8.62 -18.72 19.99
C GLY A 122 -8.88 -20.14 19.49
N VAL A 123 -7.80 -20.86 19.19
CA VAL A 123 -7.80 -22.25 18.69
C VAL A 123 -6.73 -23.09 19.35
N THR A 124 -6.91 -24.40 19.31
CA THR A 124 -5.89 -25.38 19.73
C THR A 124 -4.87 -25.63 18.62
N VAL A 125 -3.76 -26.29 18.96
CA VAL A 125 -2.78 -26.73 17.94
C VAL A 125 -3.40 -27.76 17.02
N GLU A 126 -4.21 -28.67 17.58
CA GLU A 126 -4.97 -29.67 16.84
C GLU A 126 -5.89 -29.02 15.80
N GLU A 127 -6.77 -28.09 16.19
CA GLU A 127 -7.71 -27.42 15.27
C GLU A 127 -6.95 -26.70 14.13
N ASN A 128 -5.92 -25.93 14.47
CA ASN A 128 -5.14 -25.18 13.49
C ASN A 128 -4.36 -26.10 12.54
N THR A 129 -3.84 -27.23 13.03
CA THR A 129 -3.11 -28.21 12.21
C THR A 129 -4.06 -28.99 11.32
N ASN A 130 -5.21 -29.42 11.84
CA ASN A 130 -6.20 -30.17 11.10
C ASN A 130 -6.79 -29.35 9.95
N ALA A 131 -7.05 -28.06 10.18
CA ALA A 131 -7.51 -27.14 9.15
C ALA A 131 -6.55 -27.06 7.95
N PHE A 132 -5.23 -27.13 8.16
CA PHE A 132 -4.23 -27.18 7.08
C PHE A 132 -4.26 -28.50 6.32
N GLY A 133 -4.62 -29.61 6.97
CA GLY A 133 -4.86 -30.91 6.33
C GLY A 133 -5.92 -30.85 5.24
N THR A 134 -6.91 -29.95 5.37
CA THR A 134 -7.90 -29.68 4.31
C THR A 134 -7.26 -29.39 2.95
N PHE A 135 -6.15 -28.64 2.91
CA PHE A 135 -5.48 -28.32 1.66
C PHE A 135 -4.74 -29.51 1.06
N ALA A 136 -4.16 -30.37 1.89
CA ALA A 136 -3.49 -31.58 1.43
C ALA A 136 -4.50 -32.64 0.93
N ASN A 137 -5.70 -32.65 1.48
CA ASN A 137 -6.80 -33.54 1.13
C ASN A 137 -7.69 -32.98 0.00
N ASP A 138 -7.08 -32.31 -1.00
CA ASP A 138 -7.79 -31.75 -2.16
C ASP A 138 -8.98 -30.82 -1.82
N GLY A 139 -8.93 -30.15 -0.67
CA GLY A 139 -9.98 -29.25 -0.19
C GLY A 139 -11.03 -29.90 0.71
N LYS A 140 -10.84 -31.17 1.10
CA LYS A 140 -11.73 -31.91 1.99
C LYS A 140 -11.22 -31.90 3.42
N PHE A 141 -12.04 -31.39 4.34
CA PHE A 141 -11.75 -31.49 5.76
C PHE A 141 -12.11 -32.89 6.26
N ILE A 142 -11.23 -33.50 7.04
CA ILE A 142 -11.48 -34.76 7.75
C ILE A 142 -11.19 -34.47 9.21
N ASP A 143 -12.16 -34.73 10.08
CA ASP A 143 -11.98 -34.43 11.50
C ASP A 143 -10.88 -35.30 12.10
N ALA A 144 -10.03 -34.69 12.94
CA ALA A 144 -8.90 -35.38 13.55
C ALA A 144 -9.41 -36.31 14.63
N TYR A 145 -8.84 -37.51 14.72
CA TYR A 145 -9.21 -38.49 15.74
C TYR A 145 -7.98 -39.24 16.22
N LEU A 146 -7.97 -39.58 17.51
CA LEU A 146 -6.92 -40.38 18.13
C LEU A 146 -7.32 -41.86 18.27
N ILE A 147 -8.63 -42.12 18.45
CA ILE A 147 -9.14 -43.46 18.71
C ILE A 147 -9.78 -44.01 17.44
N GLU A 148 -9.13 -44.99 16.81
CA GLU A 148 -9.68 -45.65 15.61
C GLU A 148 -10.75 -46.68 15.96
N LYS A 149 -10.50 -47.50 16.99
CA LYS A 149 -11.36 -48.63 17.34
C LYS A 149 -11.23 -49.00 18.82
N ILE A 150 -12.37 -49.30 19.46
CA ILE A 150 -12.44 -49.88 20.80
C ILE A 150 -13.11 -51.25 20.68
N VAL A 151 -12.46 -52.28 21.22
CA VAL A 151 -12.97 -53.66 21.24
C VAL A 151 -13.06 -54.20 22.66
N ASP A 152 -14.03 -55.09 22.91
CA ASP A 152 -14.09 -55.84 24.16
C ASP A 152 -13.06 -57.01 24.17
N LYS A 153 -12.94 -57.68 25.31
CA LYS A 153 -12.04 -58.84 25.48
C LYS A 153 -12.36 -60.04 24.56
N LYS A 154 -13.56 -60.09 23.97
CA LYS A 154 -14.01 -61.13 23.03
C LYS A 154 -13.79 -60.71 21.56
N GLY A 155 -13.30 -59.49 21.32
CA GLY A 155 -13.08 -58.94 19.98
C GLY A 155 -14.31 -58.22 19.38
N ASN A 156 -15.39 -58.05 20.14
CA ASN A 156 -16.57 -57.31 19.66
C ASN A 156 -16.24 -55.81 19.59
N VAL A 157 -16.62 -55.17 18.48
CA VAL A 157 -16.40 -53.73 18.27
C VAL A 157 -17.41 -52.93 19.10
N ILE A 158 -16.91 -52.13 20.04
CA ILE A 158 -17.71 -51.20 20.85
C ILE A 158 -17.81 -49.84 20.14
N PHE A 159 -16.70 -49.40 19.57
CA PHE A 159 -16.60 -48.15 18.83
C PHE A 159 -15.65 -48.34 17.65
N GLN A 160 -15.98 -47.73 16.53
CA GLN A 160 -15.08 -47.59 15.40
C GLN A 160 -15.32 -46.22 14.77
N HIS A 161 -14.25 -45.45 14.60
CA HIS A 161 -14.33 -44.14 13.98
C HIS A 161 -14.82 -44.29 12.53
N LYS A 162 -15.71 -43.38 12.12
CA LYS A 162 -16.17 -43.24 10.74
C LYS A 162 -15.77 -41.86 10.26
N SER A 163 -14.88 -41.82 9.28
CA SER A 163 -14.48 -40.55 8.68
C SER A 163 -15.58 -40.04 7.76
N GLU A 164 -16.02 -38.81 8.01
CA GLU A 164 -17.01 -38.10 7.19
C GLU A 164 -16.35 -36.85 6.59
N PRO A 165 -15.78 -36.95 5.38
CA PRO A 165 -15.15 -35.80 4.74
C PRO A 165 -16.13 -34.68 4.44
N VAL A 166 -15.73 -33.44 4.71
CA VAL A 166 -16.52 -32.22 4.42
C VAL A 166 -15.86 -31.47 3.27
N ASP A 167 -16.58 -31.23 2.18
CA ASP A 167 -16.08 -30.40 1.07
C ASP A 167 -16.01 -28.92 1.49
N VAL A 168 -14.79 -28.42 1.67
CA VAL A 168 -14.50 -27.04 2.07
C VAL A 168 -14.13 -26.20 0.86
N PHE A 169 -13.14 -26.66 0.10
CA PHE A 169 -12.59 -25.99 -1.07
C PHE A 169 -12.61 -26.92 -2.29
N SER A 170 -12.61 -26.34 -3.48
CA SER A 170 -12.31 -27.10 -4.69
C SER A 170 -10.84 -27.57 -4.69
N PRO A 171 -10.50 -28.67 -5.40
CA PRO A 171 -9.12 -29.12 -5.53
C PRO A 171 -8.21 -28.03 -6.12
N GLN A 172 -8.75 -27.18 -7.01
CA GLN A 172 -8.00 -26.08 -7.60
C GLN A 172 -7.64 -25.01 -6.55
N THR A 173 -8.59 -24.62 -5.69
CA THR A 173 -8.31 -23.68 -4.59
C THR A 173 -7.31 -24.27 -3.61
N ALA A 174 -7.47 -25.55 -3.24
CA ALA A 174 -6.54 -26.24 -2.34
C ALA A 174 -5.12 -26.24 -2.91
N TYR A 175 -4.96 -26.68 -4.16
CA TYR A 175 -3.66 -26.71 -4.84
C TYR A 175 -3.03 -25.32 -4.99
N LEU A 176 -3.79 -24.29 -5.40
CA LEU A 176 -3.24 -22.93 -5.52
C LEU A 176 -2.83 -22.36 -4.15
N THR A 177 -3.52 -22.74 -3.08
CA THR A 177 -3.14 -22.35 -1.71
C THR A 177 -1.84 -23.04 -1.30
N ILE A 178 -1.69 -24.35 -1.55
CA ILE A 178 -0.43 -25.09 -1.38
C ILE A 178 0.70 -24.41 -2.17
N ASP A 179 0.47 -24.11 -3.44
CA ASP A 179 1.45 -23.50 -4.33
C ASP A 179 1.93 -22.12 -3.83
N MET A 180 1.03 -21.30 -3.28
CA MET A 180 1.41 -20.04 -2.63
C MET A 180 2.12 -20.26 -1.28
N MET A 181 1.76 -21.29 -0.51
CA MET A 181 2.38 -21.60 0.77
C MET A 181 3.77 -22.25 0.63
N ARG A 182 4.08 -22.93 -0.48
CA ARG A 182 5.45 -23.34 -0.82
C ARG A 182 6.40 -22.15 -0.87
N ASP A 183 5.93 -21.00 -1.36
CA ASP A 183 6.75 -19.78 -1.42
C ASP A 183 7.10 -19.23 -0.03
N VAL A 184 6.24 -19.44 0.96
CA VAL A 184 6.50 -19.05 2.35
C VAL A 184 7.75 -19.76 2.88
N ILE A 185 7.90 -21.05 2.55
CA ILE A 185 9.05 -21.88 2.90
C ILE A 185 10.25 -21.53 2.02
N ASN A 186 10.07 -21.46 0.70
CA ASN A 186 11.19 -21.32 -0.24
C ASN A 186 11.85 -19.93 -0.25
N ARG A 187 11.07 -18.86 -0.02
CA ARG A 187 11.53 -17.47 -0.17
C ARG A 187 10.83 -16.48 0.76
N GLY A 188 10.04 -16.98 1.70
CA GLY A 188 9.19 -16.20 2.59
C GLY A 188 9.63 -16.25 4.04
N THR A 189 8.64 -16.19 4.92
CA THR A 189 8.84 -16.09 6.37
C THR A 189 9.31 -17.38 7.03
N ALA A 190 9.27 -18.52 6.33
CA ALA A 190 9.63 -19.84 6.85
C ALA A 190 10.96 -20.39 6.28
N THR A 191 11.77 -19.56 5.64
CA THR A 191 13.03 -19.99 4.97
C THR A 191 14.05 -20.65 5.88
N ALA A 192 13.96 -20.48 7.20
CA ALA A 192 14.90 -21.07 8.13
C ALA A 192 14.78 -22.60 8.21
N VAL A 193 13.65 -23.19 7.81
CA VAL A 193 13.47 -24.66 7.82
C VAL A 193 14.32 -25.37 6.77
N ASN A 194 14.53 -24.74 5.60
CA ASN A 194 15.24 -25.36 4.47
C ASN A 194 16.69 -25.71 4.79
N GLY A 195 17.36 -24.90 5.63
CA GLY A 195 18.74 -25.17 6.06
C GLY A 195 18.83 -26.17 7.22
N ARG A 196 17.71 -26.68 7.72
CA ARG A 196 17.66 -27.47 8.96
C ARG A 196 17.04 -28.86 8.80
N LEU A 197 16.17 -29.06 7.80
CA LEU A 197 15.64 -30.37 7.47
C LEU A 197 16.73 -31.31 6.90
N LYS A 198 16.65 -32.59 7.24
CA LYS A 198 17.58 -33.65 6.77
C LYS A 198 17.08 -34.37 5.50
N PHE A 199 15.95 -33.95 4.95
CA PHE A 199 15.23 -34.58 3.84
C PHE A 199 14.53 -33.51 2.98
N ASP A 200 14.08 -33.88 1.77
CA ASP A 200 13.47 -32.95 0.80
C ASP A 200 12.06 -33.40 0.38
N SER A 201 11.08 -33.05 1.22
CA SER A 201 9.66 -33.27 0.95
C SER A 201 8.99 -32.00 0.40
N ASP A 202 7.87 -32.19 -0.30
CA ASP A 202 7.05 -31.12 -0.86
C ASP A 202 6.21 -30.40 0.21
N TRP A 203 6.88 -29.63 1.07
CA TRP A 203 6.24 -28.87 2.14
C TRP A 203 5.61 -27.57 1.65
N ALA A 204 4.40 -27.31 2.14
CA ALA A 204 3.72 -26.03 2.03
C ALA A 204 3.25 -25.60 3.43
N GLY A 205 3.59 -24.38 3.86
CA GLY A 205 3.27 -23.98 5.22
C GLY A 205 3.13 -22.48 5.44
N LYS A 206 2.81 -22.13 6.68
CA LYS A 206 2.60 -20.75 7.09
C LYS A 206 3.06 -20.50 8.52
N THR A 207 3.80 -19.41 8.70
CA THR A 207 4.10 -18.87 10.04
C THR A 207 2.94 -18.06 10.59
N GLY A 208 2.73 -18.11 11.90
CA GLY A 208 1.80 -17.27 12.64
C GLY A 208 2.48 -16.54 13.79
N THR A 209 1.99 -15.33 14.05
CA THR A 209 2.43 -14.50 15.17
C THR A 209 1.17 -13.88 15.76
N GLY A 210 0.89 -14.17 17.03
CA GLY A 210 -0.21 -13.56 17.78
C GLY A 210 0.06 -12.09 18.12
N HIS A 211 -0.92 -11.43 18.73
CA HIS A 211 -0.77 -10.04 19.20
C HIS A 211 0.48 -9.90 20.09
N GLU A 212 1.23 -8.79 19.95
CA GLU A 212 2.45 -8.47 20.72
C GLU A 212 3.46 -9.62 20.94
N TYR A 213 3.51 -10.61 20.04
CA TYR A 213 4.39 -11.78 20.12
C TYR A 213 4.11 -12.68 21.34
N TYR A 214 2.86 -12.75 21.83
CA TYR A 214 2.47 -13.73 22.84
C TYR A 214 2.55 -15.17 22.30
N ASP A 215 2.15 -15.35 21.04
CA ASP A 215 2.08 -16.65 20.39
C ASP A 215 2.94 -16.68 19.13
N SER A 216 3.66 -17.78 18.93
CA SER A 216 4.37 -18.06 17.68
C SER A 216 3.97 -19.43 17.16
N TRP A 217 3.66 -19.49 15.87
CA TRP A 217 3.16 -20.68 15.20
C TRP A 217 3.97 -20.97 13.96
N PHE A 218 4.10 -22.26 13.66
CA PHE A 218 4.40 -22.72 12.32
C PHE A 218 3.61 -24.00 12.04
N VAL A 219 2.82 -23.97 10.97
CA VAL A 219 2.03 -25.11 10.50
C VAL A 219 2.37 -25.34 9.04
N ALA A 220 2.69 -26.58 8.69
CA ALA A 220 2.97 -26.96 7.33
C ALA A 220 2.43 -28.36 7.05
N THR A 221 2.18 -28.62 5.78
CA THR A 221 1.64 -29.87 5.28
C THR A 221 2.43 -30.33 4.06
N ASN A 222 2.59 -31.65 3.93
CA ASN A 222 3.01 -32.33 2.71
C ASN A 222 1.90 -33.33 2.31
N PRO A 223 2.05 -34.14 1.25
CA PRO A 223 1.00 -35.06 0.83
C PRO A 223 0.53 -36.09 1.86
N ASN A 224 1.35 -36.42 2.88
CA ASN A 224 1.03 -37.45 3.87
C ASN A 224 0.71 -36.91 5.26
N VAL A 225 1.32 -35.79 5.66
CA VAL A 225 1.27 -35.29 7.04
C VAL A 225 1.09 -33.77 7.09
N SER A 226 0.28 -33.32 8.06
CA SER A 226 0.23 -31.93 8.53
C SER A 226 0.85 -31.86 9.92
N PHE A 227 1.80 -30.94 10.12
CA PHE A 227 2.49 -30.78 11.39
C PHE A 227 2.51 -29.32 11.83
N GLY A 228 2.01 -29.08 13.04
CA GLY A 228 1.91 -27.75 13.64
C GLY A 228 2.64 -27.67 14.97
N VAL A 229 3.36 -26.56 15.17
CA VAL A 229 4.02 -26.23 16.44
C VAL A 229 3.55 -24.85 16.90
N TRP A 230 3.23 -24.76 18.19
CA TRP A 230 3.03 -23.52 18.92
C TRP A 230 4.15 -23.33 19.94
N LEU A 231 4.61 -22.09 20.08
CA LEU A 231 5.52 -21.65 21.12
C LEU A 231 4.91 -20.42 21.81
N GLY A 232 4.81 -20.48 23.14
CA GLY A 232 4.25 -19.42 23.97
C GLY A 232 4.40 -19.73 25.46
N TYR A 233 3.84 -18.88 26.31
CA TYR A 233 3.79 -19.07 27.76
C TYR A 233 2.36 -19.33 28.22
N ASP A 234 2.19 -20.10 29.30
CA ASP A 234 0.88 -20.36 29.92
C ASP A 234 0.18 -19.07 30.34
N HIS A 235 0.92 -18.17 30.96
CA HIS A 235 0.47 -16.84 31.33
C HIS A 235 0.72 -15.85 30.19
N ASN A 236 -0.02 -14.73 30.20
CA ASN A 236 0.11 -13.66 29.20
C ASN A 236 1.45 -12.93 29.32
N LYS A 237 2.52 -13.56 28.83
CA LYS A 237 3.86 -13.00 28.71
C LYS A 237 4.31 -13.04 27.27
N LYS A 238 4.86 -11.91 26.80
CA LYS A 238 5.41 -11.78 25.46
C LYS A 238 6.64 -12.67 25.29
N LEU A 239 6.78 -13.30 24.13
CA LEU A 239 8.02 -13.96 23.74
C LEU A 239 9.13 -12.92 23.61
N GLU A 240 10.34 -13.29 24.01
CA GLU A 240 11.52 -12.50 23.67
C GLU A 240 11.66 -12.41 22.15
N ARG A 241 11.80 -11.19 21.61
CA ARG A 241 11.89 -11.01 20.16
C ARG A 241 13.09 -11.74 19.57
N THR A 242 14.21 -11.73 20.31
CA THR A 242 15.46 -12.41 19.98
C THR A 242 16.02 -13.07 21.24
N TYR A 243 16.39 -14.34 21.15
CA TYR A 243 17.07 -15.09 22.21
C TYR A 243 18.21 -15.89 21.59
N LYS A 244 19.43 -15.76 22.12
CA LYS A 244 20.66 -16.39 21.57
C LYS A 244 20.80 -16.18 20.04
N ASN A 245 20.62 -14.95 19.59
CA ASN A 245 20.67 -14.53 18.17
C ASN A 245 19.60 -15.16 17.26
N LEU A 246 18.58 -15.83 17.82
CA LEU A 246 17.46 -16.38 17.06
C LEU A 246 16.20 -15.57 17.35
N SER A 247 15.49 -15.14 16.31
CA SER A 247 14.16 -14.54 16.48
C SER A 247 13.17 -15.58 17.01
N TYR A 248 12.10 -15.16 17.66
CA TYR A 248 11.03 -16.08 18.10
C TYR A 248 10.50 -16.95 16.95
N GLY A 249 10.34 -16.39 15.74
CA GLY A 249 9.86 -17.14 14.57
C GLY A 249 10.84 -18.20 14.08
N VAL A 250 12.14 -17.91 14.10
CA VAL A 250 13.19 -18.89 13.76
C VAL A 250 13.26 -19.99 14.81
N ARG A 251 13.11 -19.65 16.10
CA ARG A 251 13.04 -20.66 17.18
C ARG A 251 11.89 -21.65 16.96
N THR A 252 10.69 -21.16 16.64
CA THR A 252 9.54 -22.01 16.33
C THR A 252 9.78 -22.89 15.11
N GLN A 253 10.35 -22.33 14.03
CA GLN A 253 10.72 -23.08 12.83
C GLN A 253 11.77 -24.15 13.09
N TYR A 254 12.74 -23.87 13.97
CA TYR A 254 13.77 -24.83 14.33
C TYR A 254 13.23 -25.98 15.16
N ILE A 255 12.36 -25.70 16.14
CA ILE A 255 11.66 -26.74 16.91
C ILE A 255 10.85 -27.64 15.95
N TRP A 256 10.10 -27.04 15.02
CA TRP A 256 9.33 -27.78 14.03
C TRP A 256 10.22 -28.69 13.16
N ALA A 257 11.35 -28.16 12.65
CA ALA A 257 12.26 -28.92 11.80
C ALA A 257 13.00 -30.03 12.57
N ASP A 258 13.41 -29.77 13.82
CA ASP A 258 14.08 -30.77 14.66
C ASP A 258 13.13 -31.94 14.99
N LEU A 259 11.88 -31.65 15.37
CA LEU A 259 10.88 -32.68 15.63
C LEU A 259 10.58 -33.53 14.39
N LEU A 260 10.51 -32.93 13.19
CA LEU A 260 10.33 -33.70 11.97
C LEU A 260 11.58 -34.48 11.56
N ASN A 261 12.78 -33.98 11.84
CA ASN A 261 14.01 -34.76 11.62
C ASN A 261 14.03 -36.03 12.49
N ASP A 262 13.54 -35.93 13.72
CA ASP A 262 13.41 -37.07 14.62
C ASP A 262 12.31 -38.02 14.13
N ALA A 263 11.16 -37.50 13.71
CA ALA A 263 10.08 -38.30 13.11
C ALA A 263 10.54 -39.02 11.83
N TYR A 264 11.29 -38.32 10.95
CA TYR A 264 11.87 -38.89 9.73
C TYR A 264 12.85 -40.02 10.03
N SER A 265 13.61 -39.92 11.12
CA SER A 265 14.55 -40.97 11.54
C SER A 265 13.85 -42.27 11.96
N VAL A 266 12.56 -42.19 12.32
CA VAL A 266 11.73 -43.34 12.73
C VAL A 266 10.83 -43.83 11.59
N ALA A 267 10.22 -42.91 10.84
CA ALA A 267 9.23 -43.19 9.81
C ALA A 267 9.49 -42.36 8.54
N PRO A 268 10.57 -42.65 7.78
CA PRO A 268 10.99 -41.82 6.66
C PRO A 268 9.93 -41.75 5.55
N GLU A 269 9.28 -42.86 5.20
CA GLU A 269 8.25 -42.90 4.15
C GLU A 269 6.98 -42.09 4.50
N LEU A 270 6.70 -41.89 5.80
CA LEU A 270 5.57 -41.08 6.26
C LEU A 270 5.89 -39.58 6.14
N VAL A 271 7.11 -39.19 6.52
CA VAL A 271 7.52 -37.78 6.64
C VAL A 271 8.09 -37.23 5.32
N ASP A 272 8.70 -38.08 4.50
CA ASP A 272 9.28 -37.75 3.19
C ASP A 272 8.71 -38.68 2.11
N PRO A 273 7.41 -38.57 1.80
CA PRO A 273 6.81 -39.37 0.74
C PRO A 273 7.42 -39.00 -0.62
N PRO A 274 7.59 -39.97 -1.54
CA PRO A 274 8.06 -39.70 -2.89
C PRO A 274 7.04 -38.88 -3.72
N GLU A 275 5.77 -38.91 -3.33
CA GLU A 275 4.71 -38.13 -3.95
C GLU A 275 4.87 -36.63 -3.66
N ARG A 276 4.55 -35.81 -4.67
CA ARG A 276 4.38 -34.36 -4.54
C ARG A 276 2.93 -34.00 -4.81
N PHE A 277 2.47 -32.85 -4.33
CA PHE A 277 1.10 -32.40 -4.62
C PHE A 277 0.91 -32.25 -6.14
N LYS A 278 -0.13 -32.90 -6.68
CA LYS A 278 -0.41 -32.92 -8.12
C LYS A 278 -1.37 -31.79 -8.46
N MET A 279 -1.01 -30.99 -9.47
CA MET A 279 -1.87 -29.91 -9.95
C MET A 279 -3.13 -30.51 -10.60
N PRO A 280 -4.34 -30.22 -10.09
CA PRO A 280 -5.57 -30.71 -10.70
C PRO A 280 -5.86 -29.99 -12.03
N GLY A 281 -6.68 -30.61 -12.87
CA GLY A 281 -7.21 -29.98 -14.08
C GLY A 281 -8.01 -28.72 -13.77
N GLY A 282 -8.23 -27.87 -14.78
CA GLY A 282 -8.96 -26.60 -14.61
C GLY A 282 -8.14 -25.46 -13.99
N ILE A 283 -6.82 -25.65 -13.83
CA ILE A 283 -5.86 -24.57 -13.58
C ILE A 283 -5.17 -24.20 -14.89
N VAL A 284 -5.02 -22.90 -15.14
CA VAL A 284 -4.34 -22.37 -16.32
C VAL A 284 -3.30 -21.32 -15.92
N LYS A 285 -2.17 -21.29 -16.62
CA LYS A 285 -1.20 -20.19 -16.51
C LYS A 285 -1.59 -19.08 -17.49
N ARG A 286 -1.69 -17.84 -17.02
CA ARG A 286 -2.02 -16.67 -17.85
C ARG A 286 -1.13 -15.49 -17.50
N SER A 287 -0.90 -14.64 -18.49
CA SER A 287 -0.24 -13.36 -18.28
C SER A 287 -1.24 -12.32 -17.80
N TYR A 288 -0.79 -11.41 -16.93
CA TYR A 288 -1.59 -10.35 -16.36
C TYR A 288 -0.73 -9.09 -16.13
N CYS A 289 -1.38 -7.93 -16.00
CA CYS A 289 -0.71 -6.69 -15.64
C CYS A 289 -0.42 -6.64 -14.14
N ALA A 290 0.84 -6.42 -13.75
CA ALA A 290 1.27 -6.38 -12.34
C ALA A 290 0.68 -5.21 -11.53
N VAL A 291 -0.02 -4.29 -12.19
CA VAL A 291 -0.78 -3.20 -11.55
C VAL A 291 -2.20 -3.64 -11.19
N SER A 292 -2.89 -4.34 -12.11
CA SER A 292 -4.32 -4.64 -11.97
C SER A 292 -4.69 -6.09 -11.71
N GLY A 293 -3.83 -7.04 -12.05
CA GLY A 293 -4.19 -8.46 -12.10
C GLY A 293 -5.04 -8.84 -13.32
N LEU A 294 -5.39 -7.88 -14.20
CA LEU A 294 -6.18 -8.08 -15.42
C LEU A 294 -5.31 -8.44 -16.63
N LEU A 295 -5.93 -8.74 -17.77
CA LEU A 295 -5.18 -9.04 -19.00
C LEU A 295 -4.27 -7.85 -19.39
N PRO A 296 -3.03 -8.08 -19.83
CA PRO A 296 -2.10 -6.98 -20.11
C PRO A 296 -2.61 -6.02 -21.19
N SER A 297 -2.57 -4.72 -20.88
CA SER A 297 -2.74 -3.64 -21.85
C SER A 297 -1.44 -3.36 -22.61
N ASN A 298 -1.52 -2.57 -23.69
CA ASN A 298 -0.32 -2.07 -24.38
C ASN A 298 0.55 -1.21 -23.44
N ALA A 299 -0.09 -0.35 -22.63
CA ALA A 299 0.58 0.50 -21.65
C ALA A 299 1.34 -0.36 -20.61
N CYS A 300 0.70 -1.40 -20.07
CA CYS A 300 1.34 -2.32 -19.14
C CYS A 300 2.49 -3.11 -19.77
N SER A 301 2.33 -3.50 -21.04
CA SER A 301 3.36 -4.20 -21.81
C SER A 301 4.59 -3.33 -22.02
N LYS A 302 4.43 -2.10 -22.49
CA LYS A 302 5.54 -1.15 -22.66
C LYS A 302 6.19 -0.75 -21.35
N ALA A 303 5.42 -0.72 -20.26
CA ALA A 303 5.96 -0.48 -18.93
C ALA A 303 6.80 -1.65 -18.39
N GLY A 304 6.79 -2.82 -19.04
CA GLY A 304 7.50 -4.01 -18.57
C GLY A 304 6.84 -4.63 -17.33
N LEU A 305 5.54 -4.42 -17.15
CA LEU A 305 4.78 -4.85 -15.98
C LEU A 305 3.91 -6.08 -16.25
N VAL A 306 4.18 -6.83 -17.31
CA VAL A 306 3.50 -8.10 -17.59
C VAL A 306 4.13 -9.20 -16.75
N GLN A 307 3.30 -9.85 -15.93
CA GLN A 307 3.67 -11.02 -15.14
C GLN A 307 2.82 -12.22 -15.58
N SER A 308 3.09 -13.39 -15.02
CA SER A 308 2.29 -14.59 -15.27
C SER A 308 2.19 -15.43 -14.02
N ASP A 309 1.00 -15.95 -13.75
CA ASP A 309 0.71 -16.82 -12.60
C ASP A 309 -0.42 -17.79 -12.98
N TYR A 310 -0.82 -18.63 -12.04
CA TYR A 310 -1.89 -19.59 -12.18
C TYR A 310 -3.25 -19.01 -11.81
N PHE A 311 -4.28 -19.52 -12.48
CA PHE A 311 -5.67 -19.13 -12.32
C PHE A 311 -6.54 -20.39 -12.33
N ILE A 312 -7.60 -20.40 -11.54
CA ILE A 312 -8.72 -21.32 -11.79
C ILE A 312 -9.36 -20.85 -13.10
N ALA A 313 -9.46 -21.75 -14.09
CA ALA A 313 -9.77 -21.39 -15.48
C ALA A 313 -11.05 -20.56 -15.63
N LYS A 314 -12.11 -20.90 -14.87
CA LYS A 314 -13.39 -20.18 -14.86
C LYS A 314 -13.32 -18.76 -14.26
N TYR A 315 -12.27 -18.45 -13.51
CA TYR A 315 -12.04 -17.15 -12.87
C TYR A 315 -10.87 -16.39 -13.51
N ALA A 316 -10.31 -16.89 -14.62
CA ALA A 316 -9.26 -16.16 -15.33
C ALA A 316 -9.82 -14.82 -15.85
N PRO A 317 -9.04 -13.73 -15.76
CA PRO A 317 -9.49 -12.41 -16.17
C PRO A 317 -9.78 -12.38 -17.67
N THR A 318 -10.90 -11.78 -18.04
CA THR A 318 -11.31 -11.56 -19.44
C THR A 318 -11.26 -10.10 -19.86
N LYS A 319 -11.23 -9.17 -18.88
CA LYS A 319 -11.10 -7.74 -19.11
C LYS A 319 -9.62 -7.37 -19.33
N VAL A 320 -9.37 -6.51 -20.30
CA VAL A 320 -8.07 -5.86 -20.51
C VAL A 320 -7.86 -4.77 -19.48
N ASP A 321 -6.65 -4.71 -18.95
CA ASP A 321 -6.18 -3.69 -18.02
C ASP A 321 -6.44 -2.27 -18.50
N ASP A 322 -6.99 -1.44 -17.62
CA ASP A 322 -7.20 0.00 -17.76
C ASP A 322 -6.60 0.79 -16.58
N SER A 323 -5.76 0.12 -15.77
CA SER A 323 -5.09 0.75 -14.63
C SER A 323 -3.92 1.65 -15.04
N LEU A 324 -3.35 1.43 -16.22
CA LEU A 324 -2.28 2.25 -16.78
C LEU A 324 -2.76 2.97 -18.04
N VAL A 325 -2.56 4.27 -18.07
CA VAL A 325 -2.92 5.11 -19.23
C VAL A 325 -1.66 5.73 -19.80
N GLU A 326 -1.44 5.55 -21.10
CA GLU A 326 -0.50 6.39 -21.85
C GLU A 326 -1.16 7.75 -22.04
N SER A 327 -0.74 8.74 -21.26
CA SER A 327 -1.33 10.08 -21.31
C SER A 327 -0.29 11.16 -21.23
N LYS A 328 -0.73 12.37 -21.58
CA LYS A 328 0.01 13.60 -21.38
C LYS A 328 -0.13 14.03 -19.92
N PHE A 329 0.95 14.55 -19.36
CA PHE A 329 0.97 15.15 -18.03
C PHE A 329 1.75 16.46 -18.06
N VAL A 330 1.45 17.34 -17.12
CA VAL A 330 2.12 18.63 -16.93
C VAL A 330 2.74 18.71 -15.55
N TYR A 331 3.77 19.55 -15.43
CA TYR A 331 4.34 19.91 -14.14
C TYR A 331 3.78 21.25 -13.68
N VAL A 332 3.35 21.32 -12.41
CA VAL A 332 3.08 22.58 -11.72
C VAL A 332 3.90 22.58 -10.43
N GLY A 333 5.01 23.33 -10.43
CA GLY A 333 6.09 23.11 -9.46
C GLY A 333 6.67 21.71 -9.61
N ASP A 334 6.87 21.01 -8.49
CA ASP A 334 7.41 19.63 -8.46
C ASP A 334 6.35 18.53 -8.68
N LYS A 335 5.08 18.92 -8.79
CA LYS A 335 3.94 17.98 -8.87
C LYS A 335 3.52 17.69 -10.30
N ARG A 336 3.09 16.45 -10.54
CA ARG A 336 2.59 15.98 -11.85
C ARG A 336 1.08 15.88 -11.86
N TYR A 337 0.49 16.41 -12.92
CA TYR A 337 -0.97 16.41 -13.14
C TYR A 337 -1.30 15.86 -14.52
N LEU A 338 -2.41 15.14 -14.64
CA LEU A 338 -2.94 14.74 -15.94
C LEU A 338 -3.25 15.98 -16.78
N ALA A 339 -2.76 16.01 -18.01
CA ALA A 339 -3.07 17.07 -18.96
C ALA A 339 -4.50 16.88 -19.50
N LEU A 340 -5.16 17.99 -19.82
CA LEU A 340 -6.40 17.99 -20.59
C LEU A 340 -6.07 17.76 -22.07
N ASP A 341 -7.07 17.32 -22.84
CA ASP A 341 -6.93 17.22 -24.30
C ASP A 341 -6.60 18.58 -24.94
N SER A 342 -7.06 19.68 -24.33
CA SER A 342 -6.78 21.05 -24.76
C SER A 342 -5.43 21.59 -24.27
N THR A 343 -4.74 20.89 -23.36
CA THR A 343 -3.47 21.37 -22.81
C THR A 343 -2.42 21.55 -23.92
N PRO A 344 -1.80 22.74 -24.04
CA PRO A 344 -0.82 23.00 -25.08
C PRO A 344 0.36 22.03 -25.02
N ALA A 345 0.72 21.46 -26.18
CA ALA A 345 1.72 20.40 -26.27
C ALA A 345 3.11 20.87 -25.80
N GLU A 346 3.42 22.15 -25.88
CA GLU A 346 4.70 22.71 -25.40
C GLU A 346 4.89 22.61 -23.87
N PHE A 347 3.81 22.43 -23.11
CA PHE A 347 3.85 22.32 -21.65
C PHE A 347 3.64 20.89 -21.14
N ALA A 348 3.25 19.97 -22.03
CA ALA A 348 2.93 18.59 -21.69
C ALA A 348 4.07 17.61 -22.03
N GLU A 349 4.17 16.54 -21.25
CA GLU A 349 5.04 15.39 -21.47
C GLU A 349 4.21 14.11 -21.56
N THR A 350 4.69 13.10 -22.30
CA THR A 350 4.00 11.80 -22.41
C THR A 350 4.62 10.78 -21.48
N GLY A 351 3.80 10.01 -20.77
CA GLY A 351 4.25 8.95 -19.89
C GLY A 351 3.19 7.91 -19.63
N VAL A 352 3.56 6.86 -18.87
CA VAL A 352 2.62 5.87 -18.38
C VAL A 352 2.20 6.27 -16.97
N LEU A 353 0.92 6.61 -16.81
CA LEU A 353 0.35 7.05 -15.53
C LEU A 353 -0.53 5.97 -14.92
N LEU A 354 -0.51 5.87 -13.60
CA LEU A 354 -1.49 5.09 -12.83
C LEU A 354 -2.83 5.84 -12.86
N ASN A 355 -3.87 5.18 -13.38
CA ASN A 355 -5.20 5.72 -13.54
C ASN A 355 -5.80 6.10 -12.16
N PRO A 356 -6.17 7.37 -11.92
CA PRO A 356 -6.76 7.80 -10.66
C PRO A 356 -8.05 7.07 -10.28
N GLU A 357 -8.91 6.76 -11.25
CA GLU A 357 -10.15 6.02 -11.01
C GLU A 357 -9.85 4.59 -10.55
N TYR A 358 -8.80 3.99 -11.13
CA TYR A 358 -8.31 2.69 -10.68
C TYR A 358 -7.80 2.77 -9.22
N MET A 359 -7.02 3.79 -8.86
CA MET A 359 -6.52 3.99 -7.49
C MET A 359 -7.64 4.08 -6.45
N GLU A 360 -8.72 4.80 -6.77
CA GLU A 360 -9.88 4.88 -5.88
C GLU A 360 -10.62 3.54 -5.77
N SER A 361 -10.74 2.81 -6.89
CA SER A 361 -11.47 1.54 -6.93
C SER A 361 -10.83 0.43 -6.08
N ILE A 362 -9.49 0.37 -6.00
CA ILE A 362 -8.79 -0.72 -5.31
C ILE A 362 -8.81 -0.61 -3.79
N ILE A 363 -8.98 0.59 -3.26
CA ILE A 363 -8.96 0.89 -1.82
C ILE A 363 -10.35 1.31 -1.31
N GLY A 364 -11.24 1.72 -2.22
CA GLY A 364 -12.61 2.15 -1.93
C GLY A 364 -12.71 3.53 -1.26
N HIS A 365 -11.62 4.31 -1.26
CA HIS A 365 -11.55 5.69 -0.77
C HIS A 365 -10.30 6.41 -1.30
N LYS A 366 -10.27 7.74 -1.20
CA LYS A 366 -9.11 8.55 -1.59
C LYS A 366 -7.91 8.25 -0.69
N ILE A 367 -6.78 7.93 -1.31
CA ILE A 367 -5.51 7.62 -0.63
C ILE A 367 -4.84 8.92 -0.24
N ARG A 368 -4.37 9.03 1.02
CA ARG A 368 -3.67 10.24 1.49
C ARG A 368 -2.33 10.46 0.76
N ASN A 369 -1.63 9.38 0.42
CA ASN A 369 -0.36 9.40 -0.29
C ASN A 369 -0.38 8.36 -1.44
N PRO A 370 -0.88 8.73 -2.63
CA PRO A 370 -0.96 7.83 -3.78
C PRO A 370 0.40 7.26 -4.23
N GLN A 371 1.51 7.98 -4.00
CA GLN A 371 2.85 7.50 -4.35
C GLN A 371 3.24 6.23 -3.60
N GLN A 372 2.62 5.95 -2.46
CA GLN A 372 2.84 4.72 -1.71
C GLN A 372 2.38 3.47 -2.47
N LEU A 373 1.50 3.60 -3.46
CA LEU A 373 1.09 2.49 -4.33
C LEU A 373 2.23 1.97 -5.19
N ILE A 374 3.23 2.77 -5.49
CA ILE A 374 4.34 2.38 -6.38
C ILE A 374 5.37 1.59 -5.58
N PRO A 375 5.55 0.28 -5.85
CA PRO A 375 6.60 -0.51 -5.22
C PRO A 375 7.98 0.04 -5.59
N LYS A 376 8.90 0.01 -4.63
CA LYS A 376 10.30 0.41 -4.83
C LYS A 376 11.08 -0.66 -5.59
N LYS A 377 10.73 -0.88 -6.86
CA LYS A 377 11.34 -1.87 -7.77
C LYS A 377 11.64 -1.20 -9.11
N ASP A 378 12.74 -1.57 -9.75
CA ASP A 378 13.21 -0.91 -10.98
C ASP A 378 12.17 -0.85 -12.11
N ALA A 379 11.40 -1.93 -12.28
CA ALA A 379 10.32 -2.00 -13.27
C ALA A 379 9.21 -0.95 -13.05
N TRP A 380 9.08 -0.42 -11.84
CA TRP A 380 8.04 0.54 -11.45
C TRP A 380 8.51 1.99 -11.46
N ASN A 381 9.83 2.25 -11.59
CA ASN A 381 10.39 3.61 -11.58
C ASN A 381 9.87 4.51 -12.71
N LYS A 382 9.32 3.91 -13.77
CA LYS A 382 8.76 4.61 -14.95
C LYS A 382 7.27 4.90 -14.82
N ILE A 383 6.59 4.33 -13.82
CA ILE A 383 5.17 4.60 -13.58
C ILE A 383 5.04 5.89 -12.81
N LEU A 384 4.28 6.82 -13.38
CA LEU A 384 3.99 8.09 -12.75
C LEU A 384 2.66 7.96 -12.01
N VAL A 385 2.60 8.50 -10.80
CA VAL A 385 1.34 8.74 -10.10
C VAL A 385 1.07 10.23 -10.19
N ALA A 386 -0.07 10.61 -10.74
CA ALA A 386 -0.51 11.99 -10.67
C ALA A 386 -0.74 12.34 -9.20
N ASP A 387 -0.15 13.44 -8.74
CA ASP A 387 -0.31 13.90 -7.36
C ASP A 387 -1.76 14.35 -7.08
N ASP A 388 -2.42 14.89 -8.10
CA ASP A 388 -3.85 15.21 -8.11
C ASP A 388 -4.34 15.38 -9.57
N LYS A 389 -5.65 15.61 -9.77
CA LYS A 389 -6.15 16.26 -11.00
C LYS A 389 -6.08 17.78 -10.80
N LEU A 390 -5.55 18.52 -11.78
CA LEU A 390 -5.58 19.98 -11.72
C LEU A 390 -7.04 20.41 -11.96
N SER A 391 -7.63 21.15 -11.02
CA SER A 391 -8.96 21.73 -11.22
C SER A 391 -8.84 22.96 -12.11
N GLU A 392 -9.25 22.83 -13.36
CA GLU A 392 -9.40 23.95 -14.29
C GLU A 392 -10.47 24.92 -13.76
N ASN A 393 -10.10 26.18 -13.54
CA ASN A 393 -10.97 27.15 -12.87
C ASN A 393 -11.96 27.84 -13.84
N GLY A 394 -11.81 27.62 -15.15
CA GLY A 394 -12.71 28.13 -16.19
C GLY A 394 -12.44 29.59 -16.59
N LYS A 395 -11.57 30.32 -15.90
CA LYS A 395 -11.25 31.73 -16.16
C LYS A 395 -9.97 31.84 -16.96
N THR A 396 -9.77 32.99 -17.61
CA THR A 396 -8.48 33.35 -18.20
C THR A 396 -7.56 33.84 -17.08
N PRO A 397 -6.28 33.39 -17.03
CA PRO A 397 -5.36 33.82 -15.99
C PRO A 397 -5.14 35.33 -15.93
N ALA A 398 -4.88 35.86 -14.74
CA ALA A 398 -4.47 37.25 -14.56
C ALA A 398 -3.09 37.53 -15.20
N ALA A 399 -2.86 38.79 -15.58
CA ALA A 399 -1.53 39.20 -16.04
C ALA A 399 -0.50 39.16 -14.89
N LEU A 400 0.72 38.76 -15.21
CA LEU A 400 1.86 38.76 -14.29
C LEU A 400 2.74 39.99 -14.47
N GLY A 401 3.61 40.24 -13.48
CA GLY A 401 4.69 41.23 -13.59
C GLY A 401 6.03 40.57 -13.91
N ILE A 402 6.83 41.23 -14.77
CA ILE A 402 8.20 40.82 -15.11
C ILE A 402 9.21 41.90 -14.70
N LYS A 403 10.43 41.48 -14.36
CA LYS A 403 11.55 42.36 -13.97
C LYS A 403 12.76 42.12 -14.87
N LEU A 404 13.57 43.15 -15.11
CA LEU A 404 14.84 43.06 -15.83
C LEU A 404 16.01 43.21 -14.85
N SER A 405 17.00 42.34 -14.99
CA SER A 405 18.33 42.51 -14.39
C SER A 405 19.40 42.20 -15.45
N GLY A 406 20.14 43.21 -15.90
CA GLY A 406 21.03 43.09 -17.05
C GLY A 406 20.26 42.76 -18.32
N LYS A 407 20.49 41.55 -18.87
CA LYS A 407 19.74 40.98 -20.01
C LYS A 407 18.78 39.86 -19.61
N THR A 408 18.59 39.61 -18.31
CA THR A 408 17.77 38.51 -17.83
C THR A 408 16.42 39.04 -17.34
N ILE A 409 15.36 38.55 -17.95
CA ILE A 409 13.97 38.79 -17.55
C ILE A 409 13.58 37.71 -16.54
N THR A 410 12.99 38.10 -15.40
CA THR A 410 12.53 37.17 -14.37
C THR A 410 11.10 37.50 -13.92
N TRP A 411 10.37 36.47 -13.46
CA TRP A 411 9.05 36.63 -12.86
C TRP A 411 8.83 35.64 -11.72
N GLY A 412 7.85 35.95 -10.87
CA GLY A 412 7.45 35.09 -9.76
C GLY A 412 6.47 34.00 -10.18
N LYS A 413 6.32 32.99 -9.33
CA LYS A 413 5.26 31.99 -9.44
C LYS A 413 3.89 32.67 -9.51
N HIS A 414 3.05 32.23 -10.44
CA HIS A 414 1.70 32.76 -10.57
C HIS A 414 0.83 32.35 -9.35
N PRO A 415 -0.08 33.20 -8.85
CA PRO A 415 -0.93 32.86 -7.72
C PRO A 415 -2.01 31.82 -8.04
N GLU A 416 -2.40 31.69 -9.30
CA GLU A 416 -3.34 30.64 -9.74
C GLU A 416 -2.64 29.27 -9.82
N ASN A 417 -3.35 28.23 -9.38
CA ASN A 417 -2.80 26.88 -9.23
C ASN A 417 -2.85 26.05 -10.51
N ASP A 418 -3.52 26.54 -11.56
CA ASP A 418 -3.72 25.85 -12.83
C ASP A 418 -2.74 26.28 -13.94
N ILE A 419 -1.74 27.10 -13.61
CA ILE A 419 -0.72 27.56 -14.57
C ILE A 419 0.30 26.48 -14.88
N VAL A 420 0.32 26.03 -16.14
CA VAL A 420 1.23 24.99 -16.64
C VAL A 420 2.52 25.58 -17.23
N GLY A 421 2.52 26.86 -17.58
CA GLY A 421 3.72 27.54 -18.06
C GLY A 421 3.47 28.96 -18.52
N TYR A 422 4.49 29.49 -19.19
CA TYR A 422 4.58 30.88 -19.60
C TYR A 422 5.07 30.96 -21.05
N ARG A 423 4.48 31.87 -21.84
CA ARG A 423 4.96 32.17 -23.20
C ARG A 423 5.71 33.50 -23.18
N ILE A 424 6.85 33.54 -23.85
CA ILE A 424 7.68 34.75 -23.96
C ILE A 424 7.53 35.29 -25.37
N TYR A 425 7.28 36.59 -25.47
CA TYR A 425 7.14 37.28 -26.74
C TYR A 425 8.22 38.35 -26.89
N ASN A 426 8.75 38.50 -28.10
CA ASN A 426 9.57 39.64 -28.53
C ASN A 426 8.91 40.27 -29.76
N ASN A 427 8.65 41.58 -29.73
CA ASN A 427 8.03 42.31 -30.85
C ASN A 427 6.74 41.62 -31.34
N LYS A 428 5.89 41.20 -30.39
CA LYS A 428 4.62 40.47 -30.61
C LYS A 428 4.76 39.07 -31.26
N LYS A 429 5.98 38.53 -31.39
CA LYS A 429 6.22 37.15 -31.84
C LYS A 429 6.64 36.28 -30.67
N LYS A 430 6.05 35.08 -30.56
CA LYS A 430 6.47 34.09 -29.54
C LYS A 430 7.92 33.66 -29.81
N VAL A 431 8.79 33.85 -28.83
CA VAL A 431 10.22 33.49 -28.91
C VAL A 431 10.58 32.34 -27.98
N GLY A 432 9.72 31.97 -27.03
CA GLY A 432 9.99 30.86 -26.13
C GLY A 432 8.78 30.47 -25.29
N SER A 433 8.93 29.38 -24.55
CA SER A 433 7.97 28.92 -23.56
C SER A 433 8.71 28.27 -22.40
N ILE A 434 8.29 28.55 -21.16
CA ILE A 434 8.90 28.03 -19.94
C ILE A 434 7.81 27.35 -19.12
N LYS A 435 8.03 26.08 -18.74
CA LYS A 435 7.12 25.30 -17.89
C LYS A 435 7.10 25.90 -16.47
N SER A 436 5.97 25.82 -15.77
CA SER A 436 5.83 26.45 -14.45
C SER A 436 6.69 25.80 -13.35
N GLY A 437 7.21 24.59 -13.58
CA GLY A 437 8.19 23.92 -12.71
C GLY A 437 9.67 24.22 -13.03
N ALA A 438 9.97 25.03 -14.04
CA ALA A 438 11.34 25.41 -14.39
C ALA A 438 11.74 26.77 -13.77
N ASP A 439 13.02 27.12 -13.87
CA ASP A 439 13.49 28.45 -13.49
C ASP A 439 12.78 29.52 -14.33
N LEU A 440 12.05 30.42 -13.66
CA LEU A 440 11.22 31.46 -14.28
C LEU A 440 12.06 32.65 -14.74
N VAL A 441 13.03 32.36 -15.62
CA VAL A 441 14.05 33.28 -16.11
C VAL A 441 14.19 33.15 -17.62
N PHE A 442 14.46 34.25 -18.31
CA PHE A 442 14.70 34.26 -19.75
C PHE A 442 15.82 35.25 -20.09
N ASN A 443 16.86 34.78 -20.78
CA ASN A 443 17.92 35.65 -21.29
C ASN A 443 17.47 36.30 -22.60
N ALA A 444 17.21 37.60 -22.53
CA ALA A 444 16.67 38.39 -23.62
C ALA A 444 17.78 39.04 -24.47
N GLY A 445 17.56 39.05 -25.78
CA GLY A 445 18.29 39.91 -26.71
C GLY A 445 17.69 41.32 -26.75
N ASP A 446 17.99 42.07 -27.80
CA ASP A 446 17.38 43.38 -28.02
C ASP A 446 15.93 43.22 -28.52
N GLY A 447 15.05 44.15 -28.12
CA GLY A 447 13.64 44.17 -28.50
C GLY A 447 12.67 44.50 -27.37
N SER A 448 11.39 44.26 -27.66
CA SER A 448 10.24 44.58 -26.81
C SER A 448 9.63 43.28 -26.27
N PHE A 449 9.85 42.99 -24.99
CA PHE A 449 9.49 41.72 -24.37
C PHE A 449 8.29 41.83 -23.45
N TYR A 450 7.42 40.83 -23.50
CA TYR A 450 6.42 40.57 -22.47
C TYR A 450 6.24 39.05 -22.28
N VAL A 451 5.69 38.68 -21.14
CA VAL A 451 5.38 37.29 -20.79
C VAL A 451 3.87 37.18 -20.54
N THR A 452 3.30 36.04 -20.87
CA THR A 452 1.93 35.65 -20.52
C THR A 452 1.95 34.35 -19.74
N ALA A 453 1.00 34.18 -18.83
CA ALA A 453 0.74 32.92 -18.14
C ALA A 453 -0.25 32.07 -18.96
N VAL A 454 -0.06 30.76 -18.98
CA VAL A 454 -0.92 29.81 -19.68
C VAL A 454 -1.44 28.76 -18.70
N ASP A 455 -2.76 28.60 -18.63
CA ASP A 455 -3.40 27.58 -17.80
C ASP A 455 -3.43 26.19 -18.46
N ILE A 456 -3.88 25.18 -17.72
CA ILE A 456 -3.98 23.80 -18.20
C ILE A 456 -4.97 23.63 -19.36
N ALA A 457 -6.01 24.47 -19.46
CA ALA A 457 -6.93 24.45 -20.59
C ALA A 457 -6.34 25.12 -21.85
N GLY A 458 -5.25 25.86 -21.71
CA GLY A 458 -4.56 26.58 -22.78
C GLY A 458 -4.98 28.04 -22.93
N LYS A 459 -5.73 28.62 -21.98
CA LYS A 459 -6.03 30.06 -21.98
C LYS A 459 -4.82 30.84 -21.53
N GLU A 460 -4.66 32.00 -22.14
CA GLU A 460 -3.47 32.83 -21.99
C GLU A 460 -3.83 34.17 -21.37
N SER A 461 -3.06 34.60 -20.36
CA SER A 461 -3.26 35.88 -19.70
C SER A 461 -3.10 37.06 -20.64
N ALA A 462 -3.57 38.23 -20.22
CA ALA A 462 -3.11 39.48 -20.81
C ALA A 462 -1.57 39.62 -20.67
N PRO A 463 -0.91 40.39 -21.56
CA PRO A 463 0.53 40.66 -21.47
C PRO A 463 0.94 41.23 -20.10
N SER A 464 2.11 40.82 -19.62
CA SER A 464 2.80 41.51 -18.54
C SER A 464 3.13 42.97 -18.90
N ASN A 465 3.71 43.71 -17.95
CA ASN A 465 4.43 44.93 -18.29
C ASN A 465 5.50 44.64 -19.37
N ILE A 466 5.70 45.59 -20.28
CA ILE A 466 6.66 45.47 -21.39
C ILE A 466 8.05 45.92 -20.93
N ILE A 467 9.08 45.17 -21.31
CA ILE A 467 10.49 45.50 -21.10
C ILE A 467 11.15 45.74 -22.46
N GLU A 468 11.75 46.91 -22.63
CA GLU A 468 12.49 47.29 -23.84
C GLU A 468 13.99 47.17 -23.58
N ILE A 469 14.71 46.47 -24.46
CA ILE A 469 16.15 46.25 -24.36
C ILE A 469 16.78 46.69 -25.69
N GLY A 470 17.81 47.54 -25.64
CA GLY A 470 18.56 47.96 -26.83
C GLY A 470 17.89 49.05 -27.71
N LYS A 471 16.77 49.64 -27.28
CA LYS A 471 16.25 50.87 -27.91
C LYS A 471 16.97 52.11 -27.36
N PRO A 472 17.32 53.11 -28.21
CA PRO A 472 17.80 54.40 -27.74
C PRO A 472 16.75 55.04 -26.84
N GLU A 473 17.19 55.62 -25.73
CA GLU A 473 16.35 56.39 -24.82
C GLU A 473 15.70 57.56 -25.60
N PRO A 474 14.38 57.78 -25.52
CA PRO A 474 13.76 58.94 -26.17
C PRO A 474 14.33 60.23 -25.57
N GLU A 475 14.76 61.15 -26.44
CA GLU A 475 15.26 62.48 -26.04
C GLU A 475 14.24 63.17 -25.12
N LYS A 476 14.71 63.62 -23.95
CA LYS A 476 13.92 64.46 -23.04
C LYS A 476 13.46 65.73 -23.78
N PRO A 477 12.19 66.16 -23.64
CA PRO A 477 11.75 67.43 -24.21
C PRO A 477 12.57 68.60 -23.63
N PRO A 478 12.79 69.69 -24.39
CA PRO A 478 13.52 70.85 -23.90
C PRO A 478 12.82 71.45 -22.68
N ALA A 479 13.61 71.88 -21.70
CA ALA A 479 13.10 72.61 -20.54
C ALA A 479 12.53 73.97 -20.98
N ASP A 480 11.29 74.26 -20.57
CA ASP A 480 10.66 75.56 -20.77
C ASP A 480 11.43 76.70 -20.05
N PRO A 481 11.33 77.95 -20.54
CA PRO A 481 12.15 79.06 -20.06
C PRO A 481 11.74 79.54 -18.66
N LYS A 482 12.73 79.83 -17.81
CA LYS A 482 12.57 80.48 -16.50
C LYS A 482 11.74 81.79 -16.59
N PRO A 483 10.73 81.99 -15.73
CA PRO A 483 10.12 83.31 -15.52
C PRO A 483 11.07 84.25 -14.77
N LYS A 484 11.04 85.54 -15.13
CA LYS A 484 11.73 86.64 -14.45
C LYS A 484 11.04 86.98 -13.11
N ASP A 485 11.86 87.36 -12.13
CA ASP A 485 11.44 87.77 -10.78
C ASP A 485 10.52 89.00 -10.76
N PRO A 486 9.51 89.06 -9.86
CA PRO A 486 8.89 90.31 -9.41
C PRO A 486 9.45 90.81 -8.05
N PRO A 487 9.33 92.11 -7.72
CA PRO A 487 9.90 92.74 -6.51
C PRO A 487 9.04 92.57 -5.24
N PRO A 488 9.53 92.97 -4.04
CA PRO A 488 9.06 92.48 -2.74
C PRO A 488 8.07 93.42 -2.01
N THR A 489 7.25 92.86 -1.08
CA THR A 489 6.91 93.43 0.25
C THR A 489 6.01 92.51 1.13
N ASP A 490 6.58 92.04 2.27
CA ASP A 490 6.14 92.16 3.70
C ASP A 490 4.81 91.58 4.29
N PRO A 491 4.72 91.28 5.63
CA PRO A 491 4.64 89.88 6.12
C PRO A 491 3.53 89.53 7.17
N LYS A 492 3.57 88.25 7.62
CA LYS A 492 2.98 87.53 8.82
C LYS A 492 1.66 86.75 8.62
N PRO A 493 1.33 85.71 9.47
CA PRO A 493 1.93 85.32 10.76
C PRO A 493 2.32 83.82 10.93
N LYS A 494 2.91 83.53 12.11
CA LYS A 494 3.58 82.29 12.58
C LYS A 494 2.63 81.19 13.07
N ASP A 495 3.08 79.93 12.97
CA ASP A 495 2.56 78.76 13.71
C ASP A 495 3.63 78.12 14.65
N PRO A 496 3.21 77.36 15.69
CA PRO A 496 3.96 77.16 16.95
C PRO A 496 4.85 75.89 17.03
N PRO A 497 5.74 75.80 18.04
CA PRO A 497 6.78 74.76 18.16
C PRO A 497 6.31 73.44 18.81
N LYS A 498 7.03 72.36 18.46
CA LYS A 498 6.82 70.95 18.86
C LYS A 498 7.37 70.64 20.27
N PRO A 499 6.70 69.81 21.11
CA PRO A 499 7.21 69.42 22.43
C PRO A 499 8.10 68.15 22.44
N PRO A 500 8.94 67.96 23.50
CA PRO A 500 9.98 66.93 23.62
C PRO A 500 9.56 65.68 24.44
N PRO A 501 10.38 64.60 24.51
CA PRO A 501 9.98 63.32 25.10
C PRO A 501 10.26 63.25 26.62
N PRO A 502 9.56 62.38 27.38
CA PRO A 502 9.82 62.16 28.79
C PRO A 502 10.68 60.90 29.07
N PRO A 503 11.44 60.87 30.20
CA PRO A 503 12.23 59.74 30.65
C PRO A 503 11.50 58.90 31.72
N GLY A 504 12.03 57.70 31.99
CA GLY A 504 11.49 56.73 32.94
C GLY A 504 12.13 56.74 34.33
N ASP A 505 11.52 55.93 35.21
CA ASP A 505 11.98 55.23 36.43
C ASP A 505 10.66 54.64 37.04
N GLY A 506 10.53 53.49 37.69
CA GLY A 506 11.43 52.70 38.52
C GLY A 506 10.70 52.39 39.83
N ASP A 507 10.31 51.12 40.01
CA ASP A 507 9.98 50.38 41.24
C ASP A 507 8.83 50.77 42.19
N GLY A 508 8.17 49.72 42.72
CA GLY A 508 7.68 49.72 44.10
C GLY A 508 6.36 49.01 44.41
N ASN A 509 6.43 47.69 44.64
CA ASN A 509 5.71 46.86 45.62
C ASN A 509 4.19 46.92 45.84
N GLY A 510 3.62 45.72 46.02
CA GLY A 510 2.70 45.48 47.14
C GLY A 510 1.48 44.60 46.89
N ASP A 511 1.68 43.29 47.10
CA ASP A 511 0.77 42.32 47.72
C ASP A 511 -0.63 42.02 47.16
N GLY A 512 -0.91 40.70 47.10
CA GLY A 512 -2.19 40.21 47.62
C GLY A 512 -2.88 39.09 46.84
N ASN A 513 -2.43 37.85 47.09
CA ASN A 513 -3.21 36.61 47.25
C ASN A 513 -4.20 36.10 46.18
N GLY A 514 -4.02 34.81 45.84
CA GLY A 514 -5.12 33.85 45.92
C GLY A 514 -5.12 32.73 44.88
N ASN A 515 -4.59 31.55 45.26
CA ASN A 515 -4.93 30.15 44.90
C ASN A 515 -5.36 29.80 43.46
N GLY A 516 -4.90 28.72 42.82
CA GLY A 516 -4.43 27.45 43.34
C GLY A 516 -5.37 26.32 42.89
N ASN A 517 -4.82 25.41 42.06
CA ASN A 517 -5.33 24.16 41.48
C ASN A 517 -6.31 24.20 40.30
#